data_AF-A0A627LUX3-F1
#
_entry.id   AF-A0A627LUX3-F1
#
_cell.length_a   1.000
_cell.length_b   1.000
_cell.length_c   1.000
_cell.angle_alpha   90.00
_cell.angle_beta   90.00
_cell.angle_gamma   90.00
#
_symmetry.space_group_name_H-M   'P 1'
#
loop_
_entity.id
_entity.type
_entity.pdbx_description
1 polymer ?
#
loop_
_entity_poly.entity_id
_entity_poly.type
_entity_poly.pdbx_seq_one_letter_code
_entity_poly.pdbx_strand_id
1 'polypeptide(L)'
;MSKSTPTKASVQAEFEALVENDSFWSRFVGSQFVSMLVLFITQLVYRCYQYADAALAEGFISTATRRSSILAAAETNGYVGSKPSPSTGPVEISITGTGAPLSIPQYTPFISDDQYPYLTMSECKFGANGKAQVDVAQMEIQEVTYTVTAAKPFLELVLSKALTAVCYKLEVFVNTDGATTQWQQSIMFRLANSTSQVYVEFYKPSEQLGVRFGDGLIGKIPPEGSTITLRVWCTNGDVTLVAGQTLTPVDEAADLAGSISVKTLAPITNGTNAETTEITRNRAQYYLAYDNQVVWGGDYSYFLIRNIPGMTWVTAWGEGEQEKLDGAYNVKNINNIFISGWHPKKTQDELKQMVLAAFAKVPNELNKKFTYTPVRELPFRIDLTGTISPSQTTATVL
;
A
#
# COMPACT_ATOMS: atom_id res chain seq x y z
N MET A 1 -34.38 16.89 -9.90
CA MET A 1 -34.56 15.68 -9.09
C MET A 1 -34.52 16.11 -7.63
N SER A 2 -35.62 15.91 -6.89
CA SER A 2 -35.73 16.37 -5.50
C SER A 2 -34.70 15.68 -4.61
N LYS A 3 -34.17 16.42 -3.63
CA LYS A 3 -33.02 16.06 -2.78
C LYS A 3 -33.32 15.04 -1.67
N SER A 4 -34.30 14.15 -1.84
CA SER A 4 -34.64 13.16 -0.80
C SER A 4 -35.15 11.86 -1.42
N THR A 5 -34.58 10.74 -0.98
CA THR A 5 -35.09 9.39 -1.29
C THR A 5 -36.60 9.36 -1.01
N PRO A 6 -37.44 8.97 -1.98
CA PRO A 6 -38.88 8.98 -1.82
C PRO A 6 -39.27 8.06 -0.65
N THR A 7 -40.17 8.53 0.21
CA THR A 7 -40.68 7.72 1.33
C THR A 7 -41.78 6.79 0.83
N LYS A 8 -42.03 5.69 1.54
CA LYS A 8 -43.16 4.80 1.18
C LYS A 8 -44.48 5.56 1.12
N ALA A 9 -44.71 6.49 2.04
CA ALA A 9 -45.91 7.32 2.08
C ALA A 9 -46.02 8.28 0.87
N SER A 10 -44.90 8.86 0.41
CA SER A 10 -44.93 9.72 -0.78
C SER A 10 -45.20 8.94 -2.06
N VAL A 11 -44.65 7.72 -2.20
CA VAL A 11 -44.95 6.83 -3.33
C VAL A 11 -46.42 6.41 -3.32
N GLN A 12 -46.98 6.14 -2.14
CA GLN A 12 -48.40 5.82 -2.00
C GLN A 12 -49.28 7.00 -2.42
N ALA A 13 -49.01 8.20 -1.90
CA ALA A 13 -49.77 9.40 -2.24
C ALA A 13 -49.71 9.74 -3.74
N GLU A 14 -48.54 9.58 -4.36
CA GLU A 14 -48.38 9.78 -5.81
C GLU A 14 -49.19 8.76 -6.62
N PHE A 15 -49.18 7.49 -6.21
CA PHE A 15 -49.96 6.45 -6.89
C PHE A 15 -51.47 6.62 -6.68
N GLU A 16 -51.91 7.01 -5.48
CA GLU A 16 -53.31 7.35 -5.20
C GLU A 16 -53.78 8.52 -6.07
N ALA A 17 -52.96 9.57 -6.21
CA ALA A 17 -53.26 10.69 -7.11
C ALA A 17 -53.36 10.25 -8.58
N LEU A 18 -52.55 9.28 -9.03
CA LEU A 18 -52.66 8.73 -10.38
C LEU A 18 -53.96 7.93 -10.58
N VAL A 19 -54.37 7.16 -9.57
CA VAL A 19 -55.61 6.37 -9.58
C VAL A 19 -56.85 7.30 -9.57
N GLU A 20 -56.80 8.39 -8.82
CA GLU A 20 -57.88 9.40 -8.75
C GLU A 20 -58.05 10.17 -10.07
N ASN A 21 -56.95 10.43 -10.79
CA ASN A 21 -56.98 11.13 -12.07
C ASN A 21 -57.33 10.23 -13.26
N ASP A 22 -57.39 8.90 -13.07
CA ASP A 22 -57.69 7.96 -14.15
C ASP A 22 -59.21 7.83 -14.41
N SER A 23 -59.58 7.86 -15.70
CA SER A 23 -60.98 7.82 -16.15
C SER A 23 -61.75 6.54 -15.77
N PHE A 24 -61.04 5.42 -15.59
CA PHE A 24 -61.63 4.13 -15.24
C PHE A 24 -61.48 3.82 -13.75
N TRP A 25 -60.30 4.05 -13.19
CA TRP A 25 -59.97 3.64 -11.82
C TRP A 25 -60.50 4.56 -10.72
N SER A 26 -60.74 5.84 -11.03
CA SER A 26 -61.32 6.83 -10.10
C SER A 26 -62.64 6.36 -9.45
N ARG A 27 -63.40 5.50 -10.15
CA ARG A 27 -64.67 4.91 -9.71
C ARG A 27 -64.55 3.98 -8.51
N PHE A 28 -63.37 3.43 -8.29
CA PHE A 28 -63.10 2.39 -7.31
C PHE A 28 -62.25 2.91 -6.14
N VAL A 29 -61.96 4.22 -6.12
CA VAL A 29 -61.25 4.89 -5.02
C VAL A 29 -62.05 4.70 -3.72
N GLY A 30 -61.37 4.25 -2.66
CA GLY A 30 -61.99 3.90 -1.37
C GLY A 30 -62.44 2.44 -1.23
N SER A 31 -62.36 1.62 -2.29
CA SER A 31 -62.58 0.17 -2.18
C SER A 31 -61.40 -0.54 -1.52
N GLN A 32 -61.66 -1.54 -0.66
CA GLN A 32 -60.61 -2.38 -0.06
C GLN A 32 -59.69 -3.03 -1.10
N PHE A 33 -60.25 -3.39 -2.26
CA PHE A 33 -59.47 -3.97 -3.37
C PHE A 33 -58.45 -2.98 -3.91
N VAL A 34 -58.86 -1.74 -4.16
CA VAL A 34 -57.96 -0.69 -4.66
C VAL A 34 -56.94 -0.30 -3.60
N SER A 35 -57.32 -0.21 -2.33
CA SER A 35 -56.36 0.03 -1.24
C SER A 35 -55.29 -1.07 -1.12
N MET A 36 -55.65 -2.34 -1.30
CA MET A 36 -54.68 -3.44 -1.35
C MET A 36 -53.79 -3.40 -2.59
N LEU A 37 -54.35 -3.06 -3.75
CA LEU A 37 -53.60 -2.92 -5.01
C LEU A 37 -52.59 -1.77 -4.93
N VAL A 38 -53.02 -0.61 -4.42
CA VAL A 38 -52.18 0.55 -4.13
C VAL A 38 -51.04 0.14 -3.21
N LEU A 39 -51.34 -0.51 -2.08
CA LEU A 39 -50.32 -0.98 -1.14
C LEU A 39 -49.29 -1.92 -1.82
N PHE A 40 -49.76 -2.87 -2.63
CA PHE A 40 -48.90 -3.82 -3.33
C PHE A 40 -47.97 -3.12 -4.34
N ILE A 41 -48.52 -2.24 -5.16
CA ILE A 41 -47.75 -1.49 -6.17
C ILE A 41 -46.79 -0.53 -5.49
N THR A 42 -47.21 0.19 -4.44
CA THR A 42 -46.33 1.04 -3.63
C THR A 42 -45.15 0.25 -3.09
N GLN A 43 -45.38 -0.95 -2.54
CA GLN A 43 -44.29 -1.79 -2.02
C GLN A 43 -43.33 -2.24 -3.12
N LEU A 44 -43.85 -2.63 -4.28
CA LEU A 44 -43.04 -3.03 -5.42
C LEU A 44 -42.18 -1.86 -5.91
N VAL A 45 -42.80 -0.71 -6.17
CA VAL A 45 -42.14 0.51 -6.67
C VAL A 45 -41.11 1.01 -5.66
N TYR A 46 -41.47 1.09 -4.38
CA TYR A 46 -40.56 1.51 -3.32
C TYR A 46 -39.33 0.60 -3.24
N ARG A 47 -39.53 -0.73 -3.31
CA ARG A 47 -38.43 -1.71 -3.33
C ARG A 47 -37.55 -1.55 -4.58
N CYS A 48 -38.14 -1.35 -5.74
CA CYS A 48 -37.40 -1.07 -6.98
C CYS A 48 -36.57 0.21 -6.87
N TYR A 49 -37.13 1.30 -6.33
CA TYR A 49 -36.40 2.54 -6.09
C TYR A 49 -35.23 2.34 -5.15
N GLN A 50 -35.41 1.64 -4.02
CA GLN A 50 -34.32 1.36 -3.08
C GLN A 50 -33.18 0.59 -3.74
N TYR A 51 -33.48 -0.44 -4.55
CA TYR A 51 -32.44 -1.19 -5.26
C TYR A 51 -31.76 -0.36 -6.35
N ALA A 52 -32.52 0.44 -7.09
CA ALA A 52 -31.96 1.30 -8.13
C ALA A 52 -31.05 2.38 -7.54
N ASP A 53 -31.49 3.06 -6.47
CA ASP A 53 -30.70 4.09 -5.77
C ASP A 53 -29.44 3.49 -5.16
N ALA A 54 -29.55 2.34 -4.48
CA ALA A 54 -28.39 1.62 -3.97
C ALA A 54 -27.43 1.19 -5.09
N ALA A 55 -27.93 0.70 -6.22
CA ALA A 55 -27.10 0.30 -7.35
C ALA A 55 -26.38 1.51 -8.00
N LEU A 56 -27.06 2.65 -8.13
CA LEU A 56 -26.47 3.89 -8.64
C LEU A 56 -25.42 4.46 -7.68
N ALA A 57 -25.70 4.45 -6.38
CA ALA A 57 -24.74 4.87 -5.35
C ALA A 57 -23.49 3.99 -5.34
N GLU A 58 -23.63 2.68 -5.52
CA GLU A 58 -22.50 1.74 -5.57
C GLU A 58 -21.76 1.74 -6.93
N GLY A 59 -22.33 2.35 -7.98
CA GLY A 59 -21.75 2.39 -9.31
C GLY A 59 -20.54 3.32 -9.46
N PHE A 60 -20.42 4.34 -8.61
CA PHE A 60 -19.29 5.26 -8.62
C PHE A 60 -18.47 5.13 -7.34
N ILE A 61 -17.14 5.08 -7.49
CA ILE A 61 -16.23 4.93 -6.34
C ILE A 61 -16.41 6.04 -5.29
N SER A 62 -16.78 7.26 -5.71
CA SER A 62 -16.99 8.40 -4.81
C SER A 62 -18.24 8.29 -3.95
N THR A 63 -19.29 7.62 -4.43
CA THR A 63 -20.56 7.43 -3.73
C THR A 63 -20.70 6.05 -3.10
N ALA A 64 -19.85 5.09 -3.49
CA ALA A 64 -19.89 3.73 -3.00
C ALA A 64 -19.65 3.65 -1.49
N THR A 65 -20.55 2.94 -0.81
CA THR A 65 -20.50 2.73 0.64
C THR A 65 -19.95 1.36 0.98
N ARG A 66 -20.16 0.35 0.13
CA ARG A 66 -19.66 -1.01 0.38
C ARG A 66 -18.19 -1.13 0.03
N ARG A 67 -17.41 -1.73 0.93
CA ARG A 67 -16.00 -2.03 0.71
C ARG A 67 -15.78 -2.85 -0.55
N SER A 68 -16.63 -3.83 -0.83
CA SER A 68 -16.55 -4.65 -2.06
C SER A 68 -16.62 -3.83 -3.34
N SER A 69 -17.49 -2.81 -3.40
CA SER A 69 -17.65 -1.95 -4.57
C SER A 69 -16.46 -1.00 -4.72
N ILE A 70 -15.96 -0.48 -3.59
CA ILE A 70 -14.75 0.35 -3.57
C ILE A 70 -13.55 -0.46 -4.06
N LEU A 71 -13.41 -1.71 -3.63
CA LEU A 71 -12.34 -2.60 -4.11
C LEU A 71 -12.50 -2.97 -5.58
N ALA A 72 -13.72 -3.18 -6.06
CA ALA A 72 -13.99 -3.42 -7.50
C ALA A 72 -13.54 -2.22 -8.36
N ALA A 73 -13.84 -1.01 -7.90
CA ALA A 73 -13.39 0.21 -8.57
C ALA A 73 -11.88 0.42 -8.43
N ALA A 74 -11.29 0.08 -7.28
CA ALA A 74 -9.84 0.09 -7.09
C ALA A 74 -9.13 -0.90 -8.03
N GLU A 75 -9.68 -2.10 -8.22
CA GLU A 75 -9.19 -3.10 -9.19
C GLU A 75 -9.22 -2.54 -10.61
N THR A 76 -10.32 -1.90 -10.99
CA THR A 76 -10.46 -1.25 -12.31
C THR A 76 -9.37 -0.20 -12.54
N ASN A 77 -9.00 0.53 -11.48
CA ASN A 77 -7.92 1.52 -11.51
C ASN A 77 -6.52 0.89 -11.36
N GLY A 78 -6.42 -0.41 -11.10
CA GLY A 78 -5.16 -1.12 -10.80
C GLY A 78 -4.53 -0.73 -9.46
N TYR A 79 -5.32 -0.16 -8.54
CA TYR A 79 -4.84 0.29 -7.24
C TYR A 79 -4.89 -0.83 -6.19
N VAL A 80 -3.73 -1.11 -5.61
CA VAL A 80 -3.60 -1.95 -4.40
C VAL A 80 -3.20 -1.02 -3.24
N GLY A 81 -4.07 -0.93 -2.23
CA GLY A 81 -3.82 -0.15 -1.01
C GLY A 81 -2.56 -0.59 -0.26
N SER A 82 -1.99 0.31 0.54
CA SER A 82 -0.84 0.01 1.40
C SER A 82 -1.16 -1.14 2.36
N LYS A 83 -0.26 -2.13 2.32
CA LYS A 83 -0.25 -3.34 3.15
C LYS A 83 0.25 -3.01 4.55
N PRO A 84 -0.11 -3.81 5.58
CA PRO A 84 0.41 -3.63 6.93
C PRO A 84 1.94 -3.80 6.93
N SER A 85 2.68 -2.97 7.66
CA SER A 85 4.13 -3.10 7.82
C SER A 85 4.48 -3.71 9.18
N PRO A 86 5.52 -4.55 9.27
CA PRO A 86 5.89 -5.21 10.52
C PRO A 86 6.55 -4.26 11.50
N SER A 87 6.31 -4.48 12.80
CA SER A 87 7.11 -3.88 13.87
C SER A 87 8.51 -4.49 13.89
N THR A 88 9.54 -3.67 14.07
CA THR A 88 10.94 -4.10 14.10
C THR A 88 11.66 -3.61 15.35
N GLY A 89 12.68 -4.34 15.78
CA GLY A 89 13.53 -3.91 16.88
C GLY A 89 14.70 -4.87 17.17
N PRO A 90 15.72 -4.39 17.91
CA PRO A 90 16.91 -5.15 18.23
C PRO A 90 16.68 -6.12 19.40
N VAL A 91 17.26 -7.31 19.26
CA VAL A 91 17.19 -8.41 20.22
C VAL A 91 18.60 -8.90 20.52
N GLU A 92 18.86 -9.25 21.77
CA GLU A 92 20.08 -9.94 22.21
C GLU A 92 19.83 -11.44 22.31
N ILE A 93 20.68 -12.20 21.65
CA ILE A 93 20.74 -13.66 21.73
C ILE A 93 21.99 -14.03 22.52
N SER A 94 21.82 -14.79 23.60
CA SER A 94 22.91 -15.29 24.44
C SER A 94 22.92 -16.81 24.45
N ILE A 95 24.10 -17.42 24.32
CA ILE A 95 24.28 -18.87 24.47
C ILE A 95 24.19 -19.24 25.94
N THR A 96 23.34 -20.22 26.28
CA THR A 96 23.12 -20.68 27.66
C THR A 96 23.48 -22.15 27.87
N GLY A 97 23.48 -22.97 26.81
CA GLY A 97 23.69 -24.41 26.89
C GLY A 97 24.78 -24.93 25.92
N THR A 98 25.20 -26.18 26.15
CA THR A 98 26.08 -26.93 25.23
C THR A 98 25.30 -27.37 24.00
N GLY A 99 25.80 -27.03 22.80
CA GLY A 99 25.17 -27.39 21.52
C GLY A 99 24.62 -26.22 20.70
N ALA A 100 24.81 -24.97 21.15
CA ALA A 100 24.42 -23.80 20.37
C ALA A 100 25.23 -23.70 19.05
N PRO A 101 24.57 -23.38 17.92
CA PRO A 101 25.24 -23.19 16.64
C PRO A 101 26.13 -21.94 16.66
N LEU A 102 27.17 -21.92 15.83
CA LEU A 102 28.12 -20.78 15.73
C LEU A 102 27.45 -19.51 15.16
N SER A 103 26.41 -19.68 14.35
CA SER A 103 25.57 -18.60 13.86
C SER A 103 24.11 -19.03 13.77
N ILE A 104 23.21 -18.05 13.87
CA ILE A 104 21.78 -18.21 13.65
C ILE A 104 21.47 -17.65 12.25
N PRO A 105 20.85 -18.44 11.36
CA PRO A 105 20.53 -17.99 10.02
C PRO A 105 19.49 -16.85 10.02
N GLN A 106 19.44 -16.13 8.91
CA GLN A 106 18.35 -15.20 8.63
C GLN A 106 17.01 -15.95 8.57
N TYR A 107 15.92 -15.29 8.95
CA TYR A 107 14.56 -15.84 9.02
C TYR A 107 14.36 -16.98 10.00
N THR A 108 15.15 -17.02 11.08
CA THR A 108 14.92 -17.93 12.19
C THR A 108 13.66 -17.50 12.95
N PRO A 109 12.67 -18.39 13.16
CA PRO A 109 11.41 -18.06 13.81
C PRO A 109 11.49 -18.10 15.34
N PHE A 110 10.87 -17.09 15.95
CA PHE A 110 10.64 -16.97 17.38
C PHE A 110 9.18 -16.60 17.67
N ILE A 111 8.73 -16.89 18.88
CA ILE A 111 7.41 -16.49 19.38
C ILE A 111 7.55 -15.68 20.67
N SER A 112 6.76 -14.62 20.82
CA SER A 112 6.63 -13.91 22.10
C SER A 112 5.70 -14.62 23.07
N ASP A 113 5.70 -14.21 24.34
CA ASP A 113 4.76 -14.70 25.35
C ASP A 113 3.29 -14.44 24.96
N ASP A 114 3.04 -13.36 24.21
CA ASP A 114 1.73 -12.99 23.66
C ASP A 114 1.37 -13.76 22.36
N GLN A 115 2.16 -14.78 22.00
CA GLN A 115 1.98 -15.64 20.82
C GLN A 115 2.11 -14.94 19.46
N TYR A 116 2.83 -13.81 19.39
CA TYR A 116 3.14 -13.19 18.11
C TYR A 116 4.43 -13.78 17.51
N PRO A 117 4.45 -14.13 16.22
CA PRO A 117 5.64 -14.64 15.54
C PRO A 117 6.61 -13.50 15.17
N TYR A 118 7.90 -13.79 15.29
CA TYR A 118 9.02 -12.91 14.96
C TYR A 118 10.06 -13.67 14.14
N LEU A 119 10.69 -12.97 13.19
CA LEU A 119 11.76 -13.52 12.35
C LEU A 119 13.04 -12.69 12.49
N THR A 120 14.20 -13.34 12.46
CA THR A 120 15.49 -12.63 12.32
C THR A 120 15.63 -12.00 10.94
N MET A 121 16.04 -10.74 10.89
CA MET A 121 16.20 -10.01 9.63
C MET A 121 17.59 -10.18 9.00
N SER A 122 18.58 -10.66 9.76
CA SER A 122 19.93 -10.92 9.27
C SER A 122 20.54 -12.15 9.94
N GLU A 123 21.61 -12.69 9.35
CA GLU A 123 22.42 -13.73 9.98
C GLU A 123 23.09 -13.16 11.24
N CYS A 124 22.95 -13.87 12.35
CA CYS A 124 23.50 -13.47 13.64
C CYS A 124 24.69 -14.35 14.00
N LYS A 125 25.89 -13.76 14.13
CA LYS A 125 27.12 -14.48 14.52
C LYS A 125 27.44 -14.18 15.98
N PHE A 126 27.72 -15.22 16.76
CA PHE A 126 28.08 -15.05 18.16
C PHE A 126 29.48 -14.45 18.31
N GLY A 127 29.58 -13.39 19.12
CA GLY A 127 30.88 -12.83 19.51
C GLY A 127 31.62 -13.73 20.51
N ALA A 128 32.86 -13.40 20.82
CA ALA A 128 33.69 -14.15 21.78
C ALA A 128 33.05 -14.29 23.19
N ASN A 129 32.10 -13.41 23.52
CA ASN A 129 31.37 -13.41 24.79
C ASN A 129 30.11 -14.32 24.77
N GLY A 130 29.86 -15.07 23.69
CA GLY A 130 28.66 -15.90 23.54
C GLY A 130 27.36 -15.11 23.38
N LYS A 131 27.45 -13.80 23.09
CA LYS A 131 26.32 -12.89 22.85
C LYS A 131 26.33 -12.38 21.43
N ALA A 132 25.15 -12.14 20.89
CA ALA A 132 24.94 -11.59 19.57
C ALA A 132 23.71 -10.68 19.54
N GLN A 133 23.75 -9.64 18.72
CA GLN A 133 22.64 -8.71 18.54
C GLN A 133 22.12 -8.82 17.11
N VAL A 134 20.80 -8.88 16.96
CA VAL A 134 20.13 -8.97 15.66
C VAL A 134 18.82 -8.23 15.70
N ASP A 135 18.45 -7.62 14.57
CA ASP A 135 17.12 -7.04 14.40
C ASP A 135 16.12 -8.15 14.08
N VAL A 136 15.01 -8.15 14.81
CA VAL A 136 13.87 -9.01 14.51
C VAL A 136 12.70 -8.18 14.01
N ALA A 137 11.83 -8.82 13.24
CA ALA A 137 10.59 -8.23 12.77
C ALA A 137 9.41 -9.14 13.09
N GLN A 138 8.27 -8.55 13.46
CA GLN A 138 7.03 -9.29 13.72
C GLN A 138 6.47 -9.77 12.38
N MET A 139 6.85 -10.98 11.98
CA MET A 139 6.48 -11.57 10.71
C MET A 139 6.38 -13.09 10.82
N GLU A 140 5.61 -13.68 9.93
CA GLU A 140 5.52 -15.11 9.67
C GLU A 140 5.53 -15.33 8.15
N ILE A 141 6.11 -16.43 7.68
CA ILE A 141 6.11 -16.78 6.27
C ILE A 141 5.12 -17.92 6.07
N GLN A 142 4.14 -17.72 5.19
CA GLN A 142 3.22 -18.76 4.77
C GLN A 142 3.30 -18.99 3.27
N GLU A 143 3.35 -20.24 2.85
CA GLU A 143 3.45 -20.62 1.44
C GLU A 143 2.12 -21.20 0.95
N VAL A 144 1.61 -20.66 -0.16
CA VAL A 144 0.43 -21.17 -0.86
C VAL A 144 0.87 -21.71 -2.20
N THR A 145 0.71 -23.01 -2.41
CA THR A 145 1.08 -23.67 -3.66
C THR A 145 -0.13 -23.88 -4.56
N TYR A 146 0.09 -23.73 -5.86
CA TYR A 146 -0.92 -23.96 -6.89
C TYR A 146 -0.29 -24.63 -8.10
N THR A 147 -0.85 -25.77 -8.53
CA THR A 147 -0.39 -26.47 -9.73
C THR A 147 -1.19 -26.00 -10.94
N VAL A 148 -0.49 -25.57 -11.99
CA VAL A 148 -1.09 -25.08 -13.23
C VAL A 148 -1.59 -26.28 -14.04
N THR A 149 -2.91 -26.42 -14.13
CA THR A 149 -3.56 -27.51 -14.88
C THR A 149 -3.67 -27.23 -16.38
N ALA A 150 -3.67 -25.96 -16.78
CA ALA A 150 -3.68 -25.54 -18.18
C ALA A 150 -3.03 -24.16 -18.31
N ALA A 151 -2.24 -23.95 -19.37
CA ALA A 151 -1.69 -22.64 -19.71
C ALA A 151 -2.83 -21.70 -20.14
N LYS A 152 -3.24 -20.81 -19.23
CA LYS A 152 -4.35 -19.86 -19.44
C LYS A 152 -3.84 -18.41 -19.48
N PRO A 153 -4.20 -17.62 -20.51
CA PRO A 153 -3.97 -16.19 -20.50
C PRO A 153 -4.62 -15.53 -19.28
N PHE A 154 -3.91 -14.60 -18.63
CA PHE A 154 -4.38 -13.93 -17.41
C PHE A 154 -4.80 -14.90 -16.31
N LEU A 155 -3.98 -15.94 -16.06
CA LEU A 155 -4.17 -16.80 -14.89
C LEU A 155 -4.18 -15.94 -13.62
N GLU A 156 -5.17 -16.17 -12.76
CA GLU A 156 -5.37 -15.46 -11.50
C GLU A 156 -5.28 -16.44 -10.34
N LEU A 157 -4.48 -16.10 -9.33
CA LEU A 157 -4.44 -16.80 -8.06
C LEU A 157 -4.84 -15.83 -6.96
N VAL A 158 -5.79 -16.22 -6.12
CA VAL A 158 -6.29 -15.40 -5.03
C VAL A 158 -5.92 -15.99 -3.68
N LEU A 159 -5.48 -15.14 -2.76
CA LEU A 159 -5.25 -15.53 -1.38
C LEU A 159 -6.57 -15.65 -0.62
N SER A 160 -6.55 -16.34 0.51
CA SER A 160 -7.68 -16.33 1.44
C SER A 160 -7.86 -14.93 2.04
N LYS A 161 -9.07 -14.62 2.53
CA LYS A 161 -9.34 -13.33 3.20
C LYS A 161 -8.46 -13.15 4.45
N ALA A 162 -8.24 -14.23 5.19
CA ALA A 162 -7.39 -14.22 6.38
C ALA A 162 -5.94 -13.82 6.03
N LEU A 163 -5.36 -14.43 4.99
CA LEU A 163 -4.00 -14.10 4.55
C LEU A 163 -3.90 -12.71 3.95
N THR A 164 -4.93 -12.27 3.23
CA THR A 164 -4.99 -10.92 2.66
C THR A 164 -4.88 -9.84 3.74
N ALA A 165 -5.52 -10.04 4.89
CA ALA A 165 -5.52 -9.05 5.97
C ALA A 165 -4.15 -8.85 6.62
N VAL A 166 -3.32 -9.89 6.65
CA VAL A 166 -1.99 -9.89 7.29
C VAL A 166 -0.84 -9.79 6.28
N CYS A 167 -1.10 -9.80 4.97
CA CYS A 167 -0.05 -9.82 3.96
C CYS A 167 0.71 -8.49 3.86
N TYR A 168 1.97 -8.45 4.31
CA TYR A 168 2.91 -7.34 4.11
C TYR A 168 3.54 -7.36 2.71
N LYS A 169 4.05 -8.52 2.29
CA LYS A 169 4.80 -8.69 1.03
C LYS A 169 4.43 -10.03 0.41
N LEU A 170 4.36 -10.05 -0.92
CA LEU A 170 4.11 -11.26 -1.69
C LEU A 170 5.31 -11.52 -2.60
N GLU A 171 5.78 -12.75 -2.62
CA GLU A 171 6.80 -13.21 -3.57
C GLU A 171 6.26 -14.41 -4.34
N VAL A 172 6.47 -14.39 -5.65
CA VAL A 172 5.94 -15.42 -6.54
C VAL A 172 7.09 -16.23 -7.10
N PHE A 173 7.08 -17.52 -6.81
CA PHE A 173 8.03 -18.48 -7.34
C PHE A 173 7.30 -19.42 -8.30
N VAL A 174 7.85 -19.63 -9.49
CA VAL A 174 7.30 -20.57 -10.46
C VAL A 174 8.34 -21.67 -10.68
N ASN A 175 7.98 -22.89 -10.33
CA ASN A 175 8.77 -24.07 -10.61
C ASN A 175 8.32 -24.69 -11.94
N THR A 176 9.23 -24.69 -12.91
CA THR A 176 9.06 -25.39 -14.19
C THR A 176 10.14 -26.47 -14.28
N ASP A 177 9.73 -27.74 -14.38
CA ASP A 177 10.64 -28.88 -14.57
C ASP A 177 11.83 -28.94 -13.59
N GLY A 178 11.60 -28.56 -12.32
CA GLY A 178 12.60 -28.59 -11.26
C GLY A 178 13.41 -27.30 -11.11
N ALA A 179 13.25 -26.33 -12.01
CA ALA A 179 13.86 -25.00 -11.90
C ALA A 179 12.85 -23.98 -11.31
N THR A 180 13.13 -23.50 -10.11
CA THR A 180 12.35 -22.45 -9.46
C THR A 180 12.88 -21.07 -9.86
N THR A 181 12.05 -20.26 -10.53
CA THR A 181 12.37 -18.86 -10.83
C THR A 181 11.47 -17.90 -10.06
N GLN A 182 12.06 -16.83 -9.51
CA GLN A 182 11.31 -15.76 -8.85
C GLN A 182 10.83 -14.76 -9.89
N TRP A 183 9.51 -14.59 -9.98
CA TRP A 183 8.90 -13.61 -10.87
C TRP A 183 8.84 -12.25 -10.16
N GLN A 184 8.86 -11.18 -10.95
CA GLN A 184 8.90 -9.81 -10.42
C GLN A 184 7.52 -9.15 -10.49
N GLN A 185 7.20 -8.36 -9.47
CA GLN A 185 5.97 -7.55 -9.50
C GLN A 185 6.12 -6.44 -10.54
N SER A 186 5.13 -6.32 -11.43
CA SER A 186 4.99 -5.20 -12.37
C SER A 186 3.69 -4.46 -12.09
N ILE A 187 3.66 -3.17 -12.43
CA ILE A 187 2.44 -2.35 -12.37
C ILE A 187 1.77 -2.45 -13.73
N MET A 188 0.55 -3.00 -13.78
CA MET A 188 -0.26 -3.12 -15.00
C MET A 188 0.46 -3.78 -16.20
N PHE A 189 1.39 -4.70 -15.95
CA PHE A 189 2.23 -5.33 -16.98
C PHE A 189 2.99 -4.35 -17.87
N ARG A 190 3.25 -3.14 -17.37
CA ARG A 190 3.92 -2.11 -18.14
C ARG A 190 5.31 -2.56 -18.54
N LEU A 191 5.67 -2.32 -19.80
CA LEU A 191 6.96 -2.70 -20.40
C LEU A 191 7.26 -4.21 -20.38
N ALA A 192 6.27 -5.05 -20.07
CA ALA A 192 6.42 -6.49 -20.14
C ALA A 192 6.28 -6.96 -21.59
N ASN A 193 7.10 -7.94 -21.96
CA ASN A 193 6.99 -8.66 -23.22
C ASN A 193 6.66 -10.14 -22.96
N SER A 194 6.52 -10.92 -24.03
CA SER A 194 6.17 -12.35 -23.99
C SER A 194 7.10 -13.22 -23.14
N THR A 195 8.34 -12.78 -22.92
CA THR A 195 9.35 -13.50 -22.13
C THR A 195 9.50 -12.98 -20.70
N SER A 196 8.92 -11.83 -20.38
CA SER A 196 9.02 -11.19 -19.07
C SER A 196 8.34 -12.03 -17.99
N GLN A 197 9.11 -12.45 -16.99
CA GLN A 197 8.63 -13.19 -15.82
C GLN A 197 8.05 -12.22 -14.78
N VAL A 198 6.84 -11.71 -15.06
CA VAL A 198 6.20 -10.69 -14.25
C VAL A 198 4.78 -11.07 -13.84
N TYR A 199 4.32 -10.50 -12.73
CA TYR A 199 2.94 -10.60 -12.26
C TYR A 199 2.43 -9.24 -11.78
N VAL A 200 1.12 -9.08 -11.75
CA VAL A 200 0.44 -7.89 -11.21
C VAL A 200 -0.39 -8.30 -10.00
N GLU A 201 -0.32 -7.52 -8.94
CA GLU A 201 -1.20 -7.69 -7.78
C GLU A 201 -2.52 -6.95 -8.00
N PHE A 202 -3.61 -7.53 -7.52
CA PHE A 202 -4.93 -6.93 -7.62
C PHE A 202 -5.83 -7.34 -6.44
N TYR A 203 -6.82 -6.51 -6.11
CA TYR A 203 -7.86 -6.87 -5.15
C TYR A 203 -9.10 -7.38 -5.88
N LYS A 204 -9.72 -8.44 -5.37
CA LYS A 204 -11.08 -8.80 -5.77
C LYS A 204 -12.13 -8.08 -4.92
N PRO A 205 -13.35 -7.89 -5.44
CA PRO A 205 -14.49 -7.38 -4.66
C PRO A 205 -14.82 -8.25 -3.44
N SER A 206 -14.36 -9.50 -3.43
CA SER A 206 -14.46 -10.43 -2.29
C SER A 206 -13.47 -10.13 -1.15
N GLU A 207 -12.70 -9.03 -1.23
CA GLU A 207 -11.68 -8.63 -0.25
C GLU A 207 -10.48 -9.57 -0.19
N GLN A 208 -10.13 -10.14 -1.34
CA GLN A 208 -8.98 -11.03 -1.49
C GLN A 208 -7.92 -10.36 -2.34
N LEU A 209 -6.68 -10.38 -1.88
CA LEU A 209 -5.52 -10.03 -2.69
C LEU A 209 -5.22 -11.20 -3.61
N GLY A 210 -4.93 -10.93 -4.87
CA GLY A 210 -4.54 -11.92 -5.85
C GLY A 210 -3.37 -11.45 -6.72
N VAL A 211 -2.80 -12.42 -7.42
CA VAL A 211 -1.80 -12.19 -8.47
C VAL A 211 -2.37 -12.62 -9.81
N ARG A 212 -2.15 -11.77 -10.81
CA ARG A 212 -2.50 -12.02 -12.20
C ARG A 212 -1.21 -12.18 -12.99
N PHE A 213 -1.17 -13.16 -13.87
CA PHE A 213 -0.07 -13.40 -14.81
C PHE A 213 -0.38 -12.84 -16.19
N GLY A 214 0.62 -12.78 -17.07
CA GLY A 214 0.46 -12.26 -18.43
C GLY A 214 -0.36 -13.16 -19.34
N ASP A 215 -0.52 -12.73 -20.59
CA ASP A 215 -1.26 -13.41 -21.66
C ASP A 215 -0.34 -14.01 -22.73
N GLY A 216 0.98 -13.94 -22.56
CA GLY A 216 1.97 -14.36 -23.54
C GLY A 216 2.41 -13.26 -24.49
N LEU A 217 1.81 -12.07 -24.43
CA LEU A 217 2.26 -10.86 -25.14
C LEU A 217 2.80 -9.83 -24.16
N ILE A 218 2.02 -9.50 -23.13
CA ILE A 218 2.35 -8.52 -22.07
C ILE A 218 2.79 -9.20 -20.77
N GLY A 219 3.59 -10.25 -20.89
CA GLY A 219 4.08 -11.06 -19.78
C GLY A 219 3.94 -12.54 -20.07
N LYS A 220 4.84 -13.34 -19.49
CA LYS A 220 4.90 -14.78 -19.70
C LYS A 220 3.69 -15.49 -19.04
N ILE A 221 3.10 -16.45 -19.76
CA ILE A 221 2.10 -17.36 -19.19
C ILE A 221 2.84 -18.47 -18.44
N PRO A 222 2.45 -18.80 -17.19
CA PRO A 222 2.95 -19.98 -16.50
C PRO A 222 2.67 -21.26 -17.33
N PRO A 223 3.70 -22.07 -17.65
CA PRO A 223 3.51 -23.30 -18.42
C PRO A 223 2.58 -24.30 -17.71
N GLU A 224 1.89 -25.14 -18.48
CA GLU A 224 1.15 -26.28 -17.94
C GLU A 224 2.10 -27.22 -17.17
N GLY A 225 1.65 -27.76 -16.04
CA GLY A 225 2.45 -28.61 -15.17
C GLY A 225 3.41 -27.85 -14.25
N SER A 226 3.56 -26.53 -14.40
CA SER A 226 4.34 -25.72 -13.46
C SER A 226 3.64 -25.60 -12.10
N THR A 227 4.43 -25.50 -11.04
CA THR A 227 3.92 -25.25 -9.68
C THR A 227 4.26 -23.82 -9.29
N ILE A 228 3.23 -23.04 -8.99
CA ILE A 228 3.34 -21.67 -8.52
C ILE A 228 3.29 -21.68 -6.99
N THR A 229 4.34 -21.18 -6.34
CA THR A 229 4.40 -21.00 -4.90
C THR A 229 4.33 -19.51 -4.59
N LEU A 230 3.27 -19.10 -3.91
CA LEU A 230 3.11 -17.75 -3.37
C LEU A 230 3.66 -17.75 -1.95
N ARG A 231 4.80 -17.09 -1.74
CA ARG A 231 5.35 -16.85 -0.42
C ARG A 231 4.77 -15.55 0.12
N VAL A 232 3.89 -15.68 1.10
CA VAL A 232 3.19 -14.57 1.75
C VAL A 232 3.93 -14.23 3.04
N TRP A 233 4.45 -13.02 3.11
CA TRP A 233 5.01 -12.47 4.34
C TRP A 233 3.86 -11.86 5.13
N CYS A 234 3.51 -12.49 6.24
CA CYS A 234 2.39 -12.14 7.10
C CYS A 234 2.87 -11.30 8.29
N THR A 235 2.12 -10.28 8.69
CA THR A 235 2.34 -9.46 9.87
C THR A 235 1.01 -9.02 10.48
N ASN A 236 0.99 -8.80 11.78
CA ASN A 236 -0.15 -8.31 12.53
C ASN A 236 -0.18 -6.77 12.61
N GLY A 237 0.77 -6.09 11.96
CA GLY A 237 0.81 -4.63 11.86
C GLY A 237 1.42 -3.99 13.10
N ASP A 238 0.70 -3.04 13.70
CA ASP A 238 1.17 -2.25 14.85
C ASP A 238 1.10 -3.05 16.17
N VAL A 239 2.05 -3.98 16.33
CA VAL A 239 2.26 -4.73 17.57
C VAL A 239 3.43 -4.12 18.33
N THR A 240 3.24 -3.86 19.63
CA THR A 240 4.30 -3.36 20.51
C THR A 240 4.76 -4.47 21.45
N LEU A 241 6.06 -4.79 21.41
CA LEU A 241 6.69 -5.67 22.38
C LEU A 241 7.62 -4.85 23.28
N VAL A 242 7.50 -4.98 24.59
CA VAL A 242 8.30 -4.17 25.53
C VAL A 242 9.74 -4.69 25.63
N ALA A 243 10.66 -3.84 26.09
CA ALA A 243 12.05 -4.23 26.30
C ALA A 243 12.18 -5.25 27.46
N GLY A 244 13.14 -6.17 27.34
CA GLY A 244 13.41 -7.21 28.33
C GLY A 244 12.50 -8.44 28.28
N GLN A 245 11.57 -8.52 27.32
CA GLN A 245 10.75 -9.72 27.11
C GLN A 245 11.54 -10.83 26.42
N THR A 246 11.19 -12.07 26.74
CA THR A 246 11.84 -13.26 26.20
C THR A 246 11.13 -13.68 24.92
N LEU A 247 11.91 -14.09 23.93
CA LEU A 247 11.39 -14.71 22.70
C LEU A 247 11.80 -16.18 22.70
N THR A 248 10.87 -17.06 22.37
CA THR A 248 11.11 -18.51 22.39
C THR A 248 11.31 -19.01 20.95
N PRO A 249 12.37 -19.76 20.63
CA PRO A 249 12.54 -20.40 19.32
C PRO A 249 11.41 -21.39 19.04
N VAL A 250 10.85 -21.37 17.84
CA VAL A 250 9.74 -22.25 17.42
C VAL A 250 10.03 -22.92 16.08
N ASP A 251 9.16 -23.85 15.66
CA ASP A 251 9.24 -24.55 14.37
C ASP A 251 10.63 -25.15 14.09
N GLU A 252 11.25 -24.77 12.97
CA GLU A 252 12.58 -25.23 12.56
C GLU A 252 13.70 -24.84 13.54
N ALA A 253 13.44 -23.86 14.41
CA ALA A 253 14.36 -23.38 15.43
C ALA A 253 14.06 -23.95 16.82
N ALA A 254 13.05 -24.82 16.98
CA ALA A 254 12.61 -25.31 18.28
C ALA A 254 13.73 -26.02 19.07
N ASP A 255 14.64 -26.71 18.37
CA ASP A 255 15.80 -27.37 18.98
C ASP A 255 16.76 -26.39 19.69
N LEU A 256 16.73 -25.10 19.31
CA LEU A 256 17.56 -24.06 19.91
C LEU A 256 17.04 -23.60 21.27
N ALA A 257 15.78 -23.87 21.63
CA ALA A 257 15.15 -23.37 22.84
C ALA A 257 15.91 -23.74 24.14
N GLY A 258 16.65 -24.86 24.13
CA GLY A 258 17.49 -25.28 25.26
C GLY A 258 18.93 -24.74 25.24
N SER A 259 19.38 -24.13 24.15
CA SER A 259 20.78 -23.73 23.94
C SER A 259 20.98 -22.22 23.86
N ILE A 260 19.93 -21.45 23.55
CA ILE A 260 19.97 -19.99 23.44
C ILE A 260 18.88 -19.33 24.29
N SER A 261 19.18 -18.14 24.80
CA SER A 261 18.22 -17.23 25.43
C SER A 261 18.12 -15.97 24.59
N VAL A 262 16.90 -15.58 24.22
CA VAL A 262 16.62 -14.44 23.35
C VAL A 262 15.82 -13.39 24.12
N LYS A 263 16.33 -12.16 24.20
CA LYS A 263 15.66 -11.05 24.93
C LYS A 263 15.66 -9.75 24.14
N THR A 264 14.55 -9.01 24.18
CA THR A 264 14.47 -7.70 23.54
C THR A 264 15.37 -6.67 24.24
N LEU A 265 16.20 -5.96 23.47
CA LEU A 265 17.07 -4.89 24.00
C LEU A 265 16.33 -3.55 24.09
N ALA A 266 15.51 -3.29 23.07
CA ALA A 266 14.67 -2.11 22.94
C ALA A 266 13.24 -2.57 22.60
N PRO A 267 12.22 -1.73 22.83
CA PRO A 267 10.87 -2.10 22.43
C PRO A 267 10.78 -2.30 20.91
N ILE A 268 10.11 -3.36 20.48
CA ILE A 268 9.81 -3.61 19.07
C ILE A 268 8.53 -2.85 18.74
N THR A 269 8.64 -1.87 17.85
CA THR A 269 7.56 -0.94 17.45
C THR A 269 7.70 -0.56 15.97
N ASN A 270 6.94 0.45 15.52
CA ASN A 270 6.92 0.96 14.14
C ASN A 270 6.21 0.08 13.11
N GLY A 271 5.37 -0.85 13.55
CA GLY A 271 4.41 -1.51 12.69
C GLY A 271 3.32 -0.54 12.23
N THR A 272 2.69 -0.83 11.10
CA THR A 272 1.53 -0.06 10.62
C THR A 272 0.43 -1.00 10.17
N ASN A 273 -0.81 -0.59 10.39
CA ASN A 273 -1.98 -1.33 9.96
C ASN A 273 -2.26 -1.12 8.46
N ALA A 274 -2.99 -2.04 7.87
CA ALA A 274 -3.49 -1.90 6.50
C ALA A 274 -4.35 -0.64 6.35
N GLU A 275 -4.44 -0.12 5.11
CA GLU A 275 -5.29 1.03 4.83
C GLU A 275 -6.77 0.80 5.18
N THR A 276 -7.39 1.84 5.72
CA THR A 276 -8.84 1.86 5.92
C THR A 276 -9.58 2.00 4.59
N THR A 277 -10.82 1.54 4.54
CA THR A 277 -11.68 1.62 3.33
C THR A 277 -11.77 3.04 2.77
N GLU A 278 -11.86 4.04 3.64
CA GLU A 278 -11.98 5.45 3.27
C GLU A 278 -10.71 5.98 2.59
N ILE A 279 -9.54 5.63 3.13
CA ILE A 279 -8.25 5.99 2.54
C ILE A 279 -8.09 5.31 1.18
N THR A 280 -8.44 4.03 1.09
CA THR A 280 -8.42 3.29 -0.18
C THR A 280 -9.34 3.92 -1.22
N ARG A 281 -10.56 4.35 -0.84
CA ARG A 281 -11.47 5.06 -1.75
C ARG A 281 -10.82 6.32 -2.31
N ASN A 282 -10.28 7.17 -1.43
CA ASN A 282 -9.68 8.44 -1.84
C ASN A 282 -8.43 8.23 -2.69
N ARG A 283 -7.54 7.31 -2.31
CA ARG A 283 -6.31 7.04 -3.05
C ARG A 283 -6.58 6.39 -4.41
N ALA A 284 -7.53 5.46 -4.49
CA ALA A 284 -7.92 4.81 -5.74
C ALA A 284 -8.42 5.80 -6.80
N GLN A 285 -9.10 6.88 -6.39
CA GLN A 285 -9.58 7.93 -7.32
C GLN A 285 -8.44 8.68 -8.02
N TYR A 286 -7.33 8.92 -7.31
CA TYR A 286 -6.20 9.67 -7.85
C TYR A 286 -5.11 8.78 -8.44
N TYR A 287 -5.14 7.47 -8.21
CA TYR A 287 -4.08 6.56 -8.62
C TYR A 287 -3.77 6.61 -10.12
N LEU A 288 -4.79 6.64 -10.99
CA LEU A 288 -4.61 6.71 -12.45
C LEU A 288 -3.91 7.99 -12.92
N ALA A 289 -4.07 9.10 -12.20
CA ALA A 289 -3.35 10.34 -12.52
C ALA A 289 -1.85 10.25 -12.18
N TYR A 290 -1.48 9.33 -11.29
CA TYR A 290 -0.12 9.16 -10.77
C TYR A 290 0.44 7.79 -11.15
N ASP A 291 0.92 7.66 -12.38
CA ASP A 291 1.43 6.41 -12.95
C ASP A 291 2.85 6.02 -12.47
N ASN A 292 3.30 6.56 -11.33
CA ASN A 292 4.69 6.48 -10.83
C ASN A 292 5.78 6.88 -11.86
N GLN A 293 5.40 7.36 -13.04
CA GLN A 293 6.27 7.99 -14.00
C GLN A 293 6.38 9.47 -13.66
N VAL A 294 7.60 9.92 -13.42
CA VAL A 294 7.90 11.34 -13.25
C VAL A 294 8.23 11.92 -14.61
N VAL A 295 7.30 12.72 -15.15
CA VAL A 295 7.48 13.38 -16.45
C VAL A 295 7.54 14.89 -16.26
N TRP A 296 6.64 15.45 -15.44
CA TRP A 296 6.51 16.89 -15.22
C TRP A 296 7.34 17.36 -14.02
N GLY A 297 7.75 18.64 -14.02
CA GLY A 297 8.55 19.23 -12.93
C GLY A 297 7.96 19.01 -11.53
N GLY A 298 6.64 19.22 -11.39
CA GLY A 298 5.91 18.98 -10.14
C GLY A 298 5.79 17.51 -9.74
N ASP A 299 5.88 16.57 -10.69
CA ASP A 299 5.84 15.15 -10.37
C ASP A 299 7.14 14.70 -9.70
N TYR A 300 8.30 15.24 -10.13
CA TYR A 300 9.59 14.91 -9.50
C TYR A 300 9.63 15.34 -8.04
N SER A 301 9.17 16.56 -7.73
CA SER A 301 9.11 17.04 -6.35
C SER A 301 8.13 16.22 -5.51
N TYR A 302 6.94 15.94 -6.03
CA TYR A 302 5.95 15.12 -5.36
C TYR A 302 6.42 13.68 -5.11
N PHE A 303 7.02 13.04 -6.12
CA PHE A 303 7.59 11.69 -6.02
C PHE A 303 8.67 11.63 -4.93
N LEU A 304 9.54 12.63 -4.84
CA LEU A 304 10.59 12.68 -3.82
C LEU A 304 10.02 12.88 -2.42
N ILE A 305 9.05 13.78 -2.24
CA ILE A 305 8.38 13.99 -0.94
C ILE A 305 7.70 12.69 -0.45
N ARG A 306 7.11 11.92 -1.37
CA ARG A 306 6.45 10.65 -1.03
C ARG A 306 7.44 9.54 -0.67
N ASN A 307 8.55 9.44 -1.38
CA ASN A 307 9.55 8.38 -1.16
C ASN A 307 10.57 8.71 -0.07
N ILE A 308 10.77 10.00 0.23
CA ILE A 308 11.69 10.50 1.25
C ILE A 308 10.88 11.32 2.26
N PRO A 309 10.23 10.66 3.24
CA PRO A 309 9.42 11.35 4.23
C PRO A 309 10.28 12.29 5.08
N GLY A 310 9.76 13.49 5.36
CA GLY A 310 10.43 14.49 6.21
C GLY A 310 11.19 15.59 5.47
N MET A 311 11.20 15.59 4.13
CA MET A 311 11.70 16.73 3.35
C MET A 311 10.85 17.98 3.60
N THR A 312 11.48 19.13 3.83
CA THR A 312 10.75 20.41 4.01
C THR A 312 10.47 21.08 2.69
N TRP A 313 11.42 21.02 1.75
CA TRP A 313 11.23 21.49 0.39
C TRP A 313 12.12 20.70 -0.57
N VAL A 314 11.65 20.59 -1.81
CA VAL A 314 12.38 20.02 -2.93
C VAL A 314 11.94 20.71 -4.20
N THR A 315 12.89 20.99 -5.07
CA THR A 315 12.64 21.54 -6.40
C THR A 315 13.36 20.72 -7.44
N ALA A 316 12.74 20.58 -8.60
CA ALA A 316 13.30 19.91 -9.75
C ALA A 316 13.13 20.81 -10.97
N TRP A 317 14.20 20.94 -11.76
CA TRP A 317 14.22 21.78 -12.95
C TRP A 317 14.93 21.09 -14.12
N GLY A 318 14.66 21.59 -15.32
CA GLY A 318 15.20 21.05 -16.57
C GLY A 318 16.33 21.86 -17.17
N GLU A 319 16.74 21.44 -18.37
CA GLU A 319 17.82 22.03 -19.17
C GLU A 319 17.71 23.56 -19.31
N GLY A 320 16.58 24.07 -19.82
CA GLY A 320 16.43 25.50 -20.11
C GLY A 320 16.47 26.40 -18.88
N GLU A 321 16.19 25.88 -17.69
CA GLU A 321 16.35 26.62 -16.43
C GLU A 321 17.79 26.55 -15.93
N GLN A 322 18.45 25.40 -16.08
CA GLN A 322 19.86 25.26 -15.74
C GLN A 322 20.76 26.13 -16.64
N GLU A 323 20.48 26.21 -17.94
CA GLU A 323 21.28 27.03 -18.87
C GLU A 323 21.17 28.53 -18.57
N LYS A 324 20.03 28.98 -18.03
CA LYS A 324 19.88 30.36 -17.52
C LYS A 324 20.74 30.59 -16.27
N LEU A 325 20.88 29.59 -15.40
CA LEU A 325 21.71 29.68 -14.20
C LEU A 325 23.21 29.64 -14.54
N ASP A 326 23.59 28.80 -15.48
CA ASP A 326 24.98 28.65 -15.94
C ASP A 326 25.41 29.81 -16.87
N GLY A 327 24.45 30.51 -17.48
CA GLY A 327 24.68 31.61 -18.42
C GLY A 327 25.21 31.19 -19.78
N ALA A 328 25.25 29.88 -20.07
CA ALA A 328 25.73 29.30 -21.32
C ALA A 328 25.01 27.99 -21.66
N TYR A 329 24.84 27.75 -22.96
CA TYR A 329 24.33 26.46 -23.45
C TYR A 329 25.36 25.36 -23.24
N ASN A 330 24.95 24.23 -22.66
CA ASN A 330 25.86 23.13 -22.33
C ASN A 330 25.27 21.78 -22.69
N VAL A 331 25.95 21.06 -23.59
CA VAL A 331 25.55 19.71 -24.06
C VAL A 331 25.40 18.71 -22.90
N LYS A 332 26.09 18.92 -21.78
CA LYS A 332 25.97 18.07 -20.58
C LYS A 332 24.60 18.18 -19.89
N ASN A 333 23.83 19.24 -20.17
CA ASN A 333 22.52 19.48 -19.57
C ASN A 333 21.39 18.79 -20.34
N ILE A 334 21.65 18.30 -21.57
CA ILE A 334 20.66 17.60 -22.39
C ILE A 334 20.16 16.36 -21.67
N ASN A 335 18.83 16.22 -21.60
CA ASN A 335 18.11 15.15 -20.91
C ASN A 335 18.48 15.03 -19.42
N ASN A 336 19.06 16.07 -18.81
CA ASN A 336 19.40 16.06 -17.39
C ASN A 336 18.36 16.82 -16.56
N ILE A 337 17.85 16.16 -15.53
CA ILE A 337 16.95 16.74 -14.55
C ILE A 337 17.76 17.05 -13.30
N PHE A 338 17.75 18.31 -12.91
CA PHE A 338 18.45 18.81 -11.74
C PHE A 338 17.50 18.84 -10.56
N ILE A 339 17.97 18.38 -9.40
CA ILE A 339 17.19 18.35 -8.16
C ILE A 339 17.97 19.03 -7.05
N SER A 340 17.26 19.81 -6.24
CA SER A 340 17.79 20.32 -4.97
C SER A 340 16.71 20.25 -3.90
N GLY A 341 17.09 20.01 -2.66
CA GLY A 341 16.14 19.96 -1.56
C GLY A 341 16.81 20.08 -0.19
N TRP A 342 15.98 20.21 0.84
CA TRP A 342 16.43 20.32 2.21
C TRP A 342 15.65 19.38 3.13
N HIS A 343 16.40 18.76 4.04
CA HIS A 343 15.88 17.85 5.03
C HIS A 343 16.48 18.21 6.40
N PRO A 344 15.65 18.43 7.45
CA PRO A 344 16.11 19.00 8.72
C PRO A 344 17.07 18.10 9.50
N LYS A 345 17.03 16.79 9.28
CA LYS A 345 17.84 15.79 10.02
C LYS A 345 18.96 15.13 9.20
N LYS A 346 19.23 15.58 7.98
CA LYS A 346 20.11 14.88 7.03
C LYS A 346 21.07 15.84 6.34
N THR A 347 22.28 15.39 6.07
CA THR A 347 23.25 16.18 5.31
C THR A 347 22.92 16.18 3.82
N GLN A 348 23.47 17.13 3.07
CA GLN A 348 23.27 17.22 1.62
C GLN A 348 23.78 15.98 0.86
N ASP A 349 24.85 15.34 1.36
CA ASP A 349 25.40 14.12 0.76
C ASP A 349 24.52 12.89 1.00
N GLU A 350 23.99 12.74 2.23
CA GLU A 350 23.01 11.69 2.54
C GLU A 350 21.73 11.89 1.71
N LEU A 351 21.27 13.13 1.57
CA LEU A 351 20.08 13.46 0.79
C LEU A 351 20.28 13.13 -0.70
N LYS A 352 21.44 13.46 -1.26
CA LYS A 352 21.82 13.08 -2.63
C LYS A 352 21.71 11.57 -2.85
N GLN A 353 22.23 10.76 -1.93
CA GLN A 353 22.17 9.30 -2.06
C GLN A 353 20.72 8.79 -2.02
N MET A 354 19.89 9.32 -1.11
CA MET A 354 18.48 8.96 -1.02
C MET A 354 17.69 9.35 -2.27
N VAL A 355 17.91 10.55 -2.81
CA VAL A 355 17.26 11.04 -4.04
C VAL A 355 17.62 10.17 -5.24
N LEU A 356 18.90 9.86 -5.42
CA LEU A 356 19.36 9.00 -6.52
C LEU A 356 18.85 7.56 -6.37
N ALA A 357 18.82 7.01 -5.15
CA ALA A 357 18.25 5.70 -4.89
C ALA A 357 16.73 5.64 -5.14
N ALA A 358 16.01 6.73 -4.88
CA ALA A 358 14.59 6.83 -5.20
C ALA A 358 14.35 6.84 -6.71
N PHE A 359 15.12 7.63 -7.47
CA PHE A 359 14.98 7.68 -8.92
C PHE A 359 15.50 6.43 -9.65
N ALA A 360 16.43 5.67 -9.05
CA ALA A 360 16.87 4.39 -9.60
C ALA A 360 15.72 3.36 -9.71
N LYS A 361 14.65 3.54 -8.95
CA LYS A 361 13.44 2.71 -9.02
C LYS A 361 12.49 3.13 -10.14
N VAL A 362 12.68 4.32 -10.72
CA VAL A 362 11.84 4.83 -11.80
C VAL A 362 12.36 4.26 -13.13
N PRO A 363 11.51 3.63 -13.95
CA PRO A 363 11.89 3.21 -15.29
C PRO A 363 12.41 4.39 -16.13
N ASN A 364 13.61 4.26 -16.70
CA ASN A 364 14.29 5.35 -17.39
C ASN A 364 14.57 5.05 -18.87
N GLU A 365 13.51 4.72 -19.61
CA GLU A 365 13.62 4.42 -21.05
C GLU A 365 13.87 5.68 -21.91
N LEU A 366 13.60 6.87 -21.35
CA LEU A 366 13.87 8.15 -21.99
C LEU A 366 15.32 8.61 -21.84
N ASN A 367 16.21 7.77 -21.27
CA ASN A 367 17.63 8.08 -21.03
C ASN A 367 17.84 9.41 -20.29
N LYS A 368 16.97 9.71 -19.32
CA LYS A 368 17.09 10.88 -18.46
C LYS A 368 18.28 10.70 -17.53
N LYS A 369 18.98 11.78 -17.23
CA LYS A 369 20.00 11.82 -16.19
C LYS A 369 19.43 12.58 -15.00
N PHE A 370 19.81 12.16 -13.79
CA PHE A 370 19.43 12.84 -12.57
C PHE A 370 20.68 13.35 -11.89
N THR A 371 20.77 14.67 -11.75
CA THR A 371 21.88 15.33 -11.05
C THR A 371 21.34 16.03 -9.82
N TYR A 372 21.92 15.72 -8.66
CA TYR A 372 21.65 16.45 -7.43
C TYR A 372 22.56 17.68 -7.35
N THR A 373 21.96 18.86 -7.21
CA THR A 373 22.66 20.13 -7.04
C THR A 373 22.54 20.57 -5.57
N PRO A 374 23.66 20.75 -4.86
CA PRO A 374 23.63 21.13 -3.45
C PRO A 374 22.98 22.50 -3.27
N VAL A 375 22.28 22.67 -2.15
CA VAL A 375 21.64 23.95 -1.81
C VAL A 375 22.69 25.03 -1.62
N ARG A 376 22.50 26.15 -2.32
CA ARG A 376 23.31 27.36 -2.09
C ARG A 376 22.64 28.21 -1.01
N GLU A 377 23.16 28.12 0.20
CA GLU A 377 22.71 28.95 1.31
C GLU A 377 23.23 30.38 1.14
N LEU A 378 22.32 31.33 0.92
CA LEU A 378 22.65 32.75 0.92
C LEU A 378 22.16 33.37 2.23
N PRO A 379 23.04 33.99 3.04
CA PRO A 379 22.61 34.66 4.25
C PRO A 379 21.70 35.83 3.86
N PHE A 380 20.57 35.95 4.54
CA PHE A 380 19.69 37.11 4.43
C PHE A 380 19.46 37.69 5.82
N ARG A 381 19.30 39.01 5.88
CA ARG A 381 19.02 39.73 7.11
C ARG A 381 17.56 40.16 7.08
N ILE A 382 16.81 39.79 8.12
CA ILE A 382 15.46 40.29 8.35
C ILE A 382 15.55 41.34 9.45
N ASP A 383 15.22 42.59 9.14
CA ASP A 383 15.02 43.61 10.16
C ASP A 383 13.53 43.61 10.55
N LEU A 384 13.24 43.11 11.76
CA LEU A 384 11.89 43.07 12.32
C LEU A 384 11.65 44.33 13.15
N THR A 385 10.74 45.19 12.70
CA THR A 385 10.25 46.33 13.48
C THR A 385 8.85 46.02 13.99
N GLY A 386 8.68 46.05 15.32
CA GLY A 386 7.39 45.82 15.97
C GLY A 386 7.13 46.87 17.03
N THR A 387 5.90 47.35 17.11
CA THR A 387 5.40 48.20 18.20
C THR A 387 4.65 47.33 19.20
N ILE A 388 5.16 47.23 20.42
CA ILE A 388 4.50 46.51 21.51
C ILE A 388 3.79 47.53 22.41
N SER A 389 2.54 47.26 22.79
CA SER A 389 1.82 48.09 23.76
C SER A 389 2.54 48.08 25.12
N PRO A 390 2.74 49.24 25.77
CA PRO A 390 3.44 49.33 27.06
C PRO A 390 2.89 48.40 28.16
N SER A 391 1.61 48.02 28.06
CA SER A 391 0.93 47.12 29.00
C SER A 391 1.37 45.65 28.94
N GLN A 392 2.14 45.23 27.93
CA GLN A 392 2.58 43.84 27.75
C GLN A 392 4.09 43.62 27.96
N THR A 393 4.81 44.65 28.39
CA THR A 393 6.26 44.60 28.63
C THR A 393 6.56 43.93 29.97
N THR A 394 6.47 42.60 30.04
CA THR A 394 7.07 41.85 31.16
C THR A 394 8.50 41.51 30.75
N ALA A 395 9.46 42.15 31.43
CA ALA A 395 10.88 41.99 31.15
C ALA A 395 11.33 40.54 31.35
N THR A 396 11.61 39.83 30.26
CA THR A 396 12.69 38.84 30.22
C THR A 396 13.14 38.72 28.77
N VAL A 397 14.16 39.50 28.41
CA VAL A 397 14.92 39.26 27.17
C VAL A 397 15.90 38.15 27.50
N LEU A 398 15.75 36.98 26.87
CA LEU A 398 16.77 35.94 26.77
C LEU A 398 17.47 36.08 25.42
#